data_AF-A0A350MLB2-F1
#
_entry.id   AF-A0A350MLB2-F1
#
_cell.length_a   1.000
_cell.length_b   1.000
_cell.length_c   1.000
_cell.angle_alpha   90.00
_cell.angle_beta   90.00
_cell.angle_gamma   90.00
#
_symmetry.space_group_name_H-M   'P 1'
#
loop_
_entity.id
_entity.type
_entity.pdbx_description
1 polymer ?
#
loop_
_entity_poly.entity_id
_entity_poly.type
_entity_poly.pdbx_seq_one_letter_code
_entity_poly.pdbx_strand_id
1 'polypeptide(L)'
;MSENEIHPLVLEAEELYHDYEAYHDIWAEQAQMNRDYVYNKQWSEDEVEELQKRNQAPLVVNRIFPAIDAKMAIMAAKNPGVRVTGREDSDNKVARIFEDIMQYCWQISDGDSLSAQALADSLITGLGYMYVYVDKYADDGLGEVKFGYADPDDIYIDPTSKDPLCRDAESILIVKHITKRQAKLRYPQYQEIIDAAETSIEKQRGGSMHADEGQIVGRDMVDIKKEKVRIIERYYKTIKNFVRFVDESGEIQVLPEEEFNAINEGVAESPTSEGNIDILGYVYVPRIRVSGIVGSDLLYDVELPIEDYPIVPFCNVYTGTPYGMGEPAFLMGQQDMLNKLYSLMIAHTQTSTNPKVFVEKGSVEDIDQFRIEYSKPGAVMEYMPGVTPPKDIPPVPLSNALFSLAADMKYETEYSSGVFPLMQGSSQGAPETFRGTLAIEEFGNRRIMLKMKTVERALTQLFKQAVTLAQTVYTTHKIFRLIQPNGLEMSQEANIPIYDDA
;
A
#
# COMPACT_ATOMS: atom_id res chain seq x y z
N MET A 1 -28.77 25.61 -27.34
CA MET A 1 -28.24 24.33 -26.83
C MET A 1 -27.01 24.05 -27.65
N SER A 2 -25.90 24.69 -27.28
CA SER A 2 -24.58 24.33 -27.82
C SER A 2 -24.26 22.94 -27.28
N GLU A 3 -23.86 22.01 -28.14
CA GLU A 3 -23.20 20.79 -27.71
C GLU A 3 -22.03 21.20 -26.81
N ASN A 4 -22.01 20.75 -25.56
CA ASN A 4 -20.87 20.97 -24.67
C ASN A 4 -19.69 20.21 -25.29
N GLU A 5 -18.81 20.94 -25.96
CA GLU A 5 -17.56 20.41 -26.47
C GLU A 5 -16.72 20.01 -25.25
N ILE A 6 -16.62 18.70 -25.00
CA ILE A 6 -15.90 18.15 -23.85
C ILE A 6 -14.42 18.54 -24.01
N HIS A 7 -13.82 19.05 -22.94
CA HIS A 7 -12.44 19.49 -22.98
C HIS A 7 -11.50 18.31 -23.37
N PRO A 8 -10.53 18.49 -24.27
CA PRO A 8 -9.69 17.39 -24.77
C PRO A 8 -8.95 16.63 -23.66
N LEU A 9 -8.49 17.33 -22.61
CA LEU A 9 -7.86 16.68 -21.45
C LEU A 9 -8.80 15.73 -20.68
N VAL A 10 -10.11 15.98 -20.71
CA VAL A 10 -11.10 15.12 -20.06
C VAL A 10 -11.27 13.82 -20.85
N LEU A 11 -11.37 13.93 -22.18
CA LEU A 11 -11.45 12.77 -23.06
C LEU A 11 -10.20 11.88 -22.92
N GLU A 12 -9.02 12.48 -22.97
CA GLU A 12 -7.75 11.75 -22.84
C GLU A 12 -7.62 11.07 -21.47
N ALA A 13 -8.01 11.73 -20.37
CA ALA A 13 -7.94 11.13 -19.04
C ALA A 13 -8.92 9.98 -18.85
N GLU A 14 -10.12 10.06 -19.42
CA GLU A 14 -11.11 8.97 -19.39
C GLU A 14 -10.67 7.78 -20.26
N GLU A 15 -10.09 8.03 -21.44
CA GLU A 15 -9.49 6.99 -22.30
C GLU A 15 -8.37 6.25 -21.55
N LEU A 16 -7.41 7.01 -20.98
CA LEU A 16 -6.31 6.43 -20.20
C LEU A 16 -6.82 5.67 -18.96
N TYR A 17 -7.85 6.19 -18.29
CA TYR A 17 -8.45 5.50 -17.16
C TYR A 17 -9.01 4.13 -17.58
N HIS A 18 -9.76 4.05 -18.69
CA HIS A 18 -10.30 2.79 -19.17
C HIS A 18 -9.21 1.79 -19.56
N ASP A 19 -8.13 2.26 -20.18
CA ASP A 19 -6.99 1.42 -20.55
C ASP A 19 -6.25 0.90 -19.31
N TYR A 20 -5.99 1.77 -18.34
CA TYR A 20 -5.24 1.40 -17.13
C TYR A 20 -6.09 0.54 -16.19
N GLU A 21 -7.41 0.75 -16.16
CA GLU A 21 -8.35 0.01 -15.32
C GLU A 21 -8.31 -1.50 -15.60
N ALA A 22 -8.21 -1.91 -16.86
CA ALA A 22 -8.18 -3.33 -17.20
C ALA A 22 -6.98 -4.08 -16.59
N TYR A 23 -5.79 -3.46 -16.57
CA TYR A 23 -4.59 -4.04 -15.97
C TYR A 23 -4.60 -3.91 -14.45
N HIS A 24 -5.08 -2.78 -13.94
CA HIS A 24 -5.25 -2.54 -12.53
C HIS A 24 -6.19 -3.57 -11.90
N ASP A 25 -7.33 -3.89 -12.54
CA ASP A 25 -8.32 -4.82 -11.98
C ASP A 25 -7.74 -6.23 -11.78
N ILE A 26 -6.87 -6.71 -12.69
CA ILE A 26 -6.17 -8.00 -12.53
C ILE A 26 -5.28 -7.98 -11.27
N TRP A 27 -4.53 -6.90 -11.07
CA TRP A 27 -3.70 -6.75 -9.88
C TRP A 27 -4.56 -6.60 -8.61
N ALA A 28 -5.65 -5.85 -8.69
CA ALA A 28 -6.57 -5.58 -7.57
C ALA A 28 -7.25 -6.86 -7.07
N GLU A 29 -7.62 -7.79 -7.96
CA GLU A 29 -8.13 -9.11 -7.58
C GLU A 29 -7.10 -9.90 -6.74
N GLN A 30 -5.84 -9.93 -7.19
CA GLN A 30 -4.76 -10.59 -6.44
C GLN A 30 -4.48 -9.86 -5.10
N ALA A 31 -4.50 -8.53 -5.09
CA ALA A 31 -4.33 -7.73 -3.89
C ALA A 31 -5.45 -7.98 -2.87
N GLN A 32 -6.70 -8.09 -3.32
CA GLN A 32 -7.84 -8.41 -2.47
C GLN A 32 -7.72 -9.84 -1.92
N MET A 33 -7.34 -10.81 -2.74
CA MET A 33 -7.06 -12.17 -2.27
C MET A 33 -5.94 -12.17 -1.21
N ASN A 34 -4.88 -11.38 -1.40
CA ASN A 34 -3.83 -11.24 -0.40
C ASN A 34 -4.38 -10.71 0.93
N ARG A 35 -5.22 -9.66 0.91
CA ARG A 35 -5.87 -9.12 2.12
C ARG A 35 -6.74 -10.18 2.79
N ASP A 36 -7.57 -10.89 2.01
CA ASP A 36 -8.47 -11.92 2.50
C ASP A 36 -7.71 -13.01 3.28
N TYR A 37 -6.61 -13.53 2.72
CA TYR A 37 -5.79 -14.54 3.39
C TYR A 37 -5.15 -14.04 4.69
N VAL A 38 -4.69 -12.79 4.70
CA VAL A 38 -4.11 -12.16 5.90
C VAL A 38 -5.17 -12.07 7.00
N TYR A 39 -6.39 -11.70 6.65
CA TYR A 39 -7.49 -11.52 7.60
C TYR A 39 -8.40 -12.75 7.75
N ASN A 40 -7.85 -13.97 7.63
CA ASN A 40 -8.55 -15.24 7.88
C ASN A 40 -9.69 -15.62 6.91
N LYS A 41 -9.94 -14.86 5.84
CA LYS A 41 -10.83 -15.26 4.73
C LYS A 41 -10.05 -16.15 3.75
N GLN A 42 -9.94 -17.44 4.07
CA GLN A 42 -9.06 -18.37 3.33
C GLN A 42 -9.81 -19.53 2.65
N TRP A 43 -11.12 -19.66 2.89
CA TRP A 43 -11.94 -20.69 2.27
C TRP A 43 -12.83 -20.06 1.21
N SER A 44 -12.99 -20.73 0.07
CA SER A 44 -14.01 -20.34 -0.90
C SER A 44 -15.41 -20.65 -0.36
N GLU A 45 -16.43 -19.91 -0.82
CA GLU A 45 -17.82 -20.14 -0.43
C GLU A 45 -18.27 -21.58 -0.74
N ASP A 46 -17.89 -22.10 -1.92
CA ASP A 46 -18.18 -23.48 -2.34
C ASP A 46 -17.58 -24.53 -1.41
N GLU A 47 -16.33 -24.34 -0.97
CA GLU A 47 -15.66 -25.25 -0.03
C GLU A 47 -16.34 -25.20 1.35
N VAL A 48 -16.75 -24.02 1.80
CA VAL A 48 -17.49 -23.88 3.07
C VAL A 48 -18.82 -24.61 3.01
N GLU A 49 -19.59 -24.46 1.92
CA GLU A 49 -20.83 -25.23 1.74
C GLU A 49 -20.58 -26.74 1.77
N GLU A 50 -19.51 -27.21 1.13
CA GLU A 50 -19.16 -28.62 1.12
C GLU A 50 -18.79 -29.14 2.51
N LEU A 51 -18.02 -28.35 3.29
CA LEU A 51 -17.67 -28.68 4.66
C LEU A 51 -18.90 -28.69 5.57
N GLN A 52 -19.80 -27.72 5.41
CA GLN A 52 -21.07 -27.67 6.16
C GLN A 52 -21.96 -28.88 5.83
N LYS A 53 -22.06 -29.29 4.56
CA LYS A 53 -22.75 -30.53 4.14
C LYS A 53 -22.17 -31.78 4.82
N ARG A 54 -20.87 -31.76 5.17
CA ARG A 54 -20.17 -32.82 5.91
C ARG A 54 -20.21 -32.65 7.44
N ASN A 55 -20.95 -31.67 7.96
CA ASN A 55 -20.96 -31.28 9.38
C ASN A 55 -19.55 -30.94 9.93
N GLN A 56 -18.75 -30.25 9.11
CA GLN A 56 -17.41 -29.77 9.46
C GLN A 56 -17.38 -28.25 9.44
N ALA A 57 -16.75 -27.67 10.45
CA ALA A 57 -16.48 -26.24 10.48
C ALA A 57 -15.24 -25.93 9.61
N PRO A 58 -15.25 -24.85 8.81
CA PRO A 58 -14.09 -24.39 8.07
C PRO A 58 -13.05 -23.80 9.03
N LEU A 59 -12.16 -24.64 9.56
CA LEU A 59 -11.10 -24.19 10.45
C LEU A 59 -10.01 -23.46 9.66
N VAL A 60 -9.58 -22.29 10.17
CA VAL A 60 -8.44 -21.55 9.66
C VAL A 60 -7.36 -21.45 10.74
N VAL A 61 -6.17 -21.98 10.46
CA VAL A 61 -4.99 -21.82 11.34
C VAL A 61 -3.97 -20.93 10.62
N ASN A 62 -4.19 -19.62 10.71
CA ASN A 62 -3.45 -18.64 9.93
C ASN A 62 -1.98 -18.49 10.39
N ARG A 63 -1.05 -18.81 9.48
CA ARG A 63 0.40 -18.59 9.67
C ARG A 63 0.93 -17.39 8.89
N ILE A 64 0.15 -16.84 7.97
CA ILE A 64 0.50 -15.68 7.15
C ILE A 64 0.45 -14.40 7.99
N PHE A 65 -0.61 -14.17 8.76
CA PHE A 65 -0.75 -12.96 9.58
C PHE A 65 0.42 -12.74 10.55
N PRO A 66 0.80 -13.72 11.41
CA PRO A 66 1.92 -13.53 12.32
C PRO A 66 3.27 -13.28 11.61
N ALA A 67 3.47 -13.86 10.43
CA ALA A 67 4.69 -13.66 9.65
C ALA A 67 4.79 -12.23 9.10
N ILE A 68 3.67 -11.68 8.61
CA ILE A 68 3.62 -10.30 8.09
C ILE A 68 3.71 -9.28 9.22
N ASP A 69 2.99 -9.50 10.32
CA ASP A 69 3.03 -8.63 11.51
C ASP A 69 4.46 -8.54 12.08
N ALA A 70 5.16 -9.67 12.19
CA ALA A 70 6.55 -9.69 12.64
C ALA A 70 7.49 -8.88 11.71
N LYS A 71 7.32 -8.97 10.39
CA LYS A 71 8.10 -8.17 9.44
C LYS A 71 7.77 -6.69 9.54
N MET A 72 6.48 -6.36 9.61
CA MET A 72 6.03 -4.99 9.77
C MET A 72 6.62 -4.38 11.03
N ALA A 73 6.61 -5.11 12.15
CA ALA A 73 7.22 -4.65 13.40
C ALA A 73 8.73 -4.38 13.26
N ILE A 74 9.48 -5.27 12.61
CA ILE A 74 10.93 -5.08 12.39
C ILE A 74 11.22 -3.88 11.47
N MET A 75 10.40 -3.71 10.43
CA MET A 75 10.58 -2.63 9.46
C MET A 75 10.14 -1.28 10.05
N ALA A 76 8.97 -1.22 10.68
CA ALA A 76 8.43 -0.01 11.30
C ALA A 76 9.19 0.43 12.56
N ALA A 77 9.98 -0.45 13.20
CA ALA A 77 10.83 -0.06 14.33
C ALA A 77 11.89 0.98 13.98
N LYS A 78 12.18 1.20 12.70
CA LYS A 78 13.10 2.23 12.22
C LYS A 78 12.33 3.37 11.59
N ASN A 79 12.19 4.47 12.32
CA ASN A 79 11.61 5.69 11.76
C ASN A 79 12.54 6.26 10.68
N PRO A 80 12.00 6.73 9.56
CA PRO A 80 12.79 7.32 8.49
C PRO A 80 13.37 8.66 8.94
N GLY A 81 14.68 8.81 8.80
CA GLY A 81 15.39 10.07 9.02
C GLY A 81 15.84 10.67 7.69
N VAL A 82 15.60 11.96 7.49
CA VAL A 82 16.15 12.69 6.35
C VAL A 82 17.52 13.20 6.72
N ARG A 83 18.47 13.09 5.79
CA ARG A 83 19.77 13.73 5.91
C ARG A 83 20.11 14.41 4.60
N VAL A 84 20.38 15.70 4.66
CA VAL A 84 20.78 16.49 3.49
C VAL A 84 22.26 16.81 3.62
N THR A 85 23.03 16.52 2.58
CA THR A 85 24.48 16.78 2.56
C THR A 85 24.81 17.82 1.49
N GLY A 86 25.56 18.86 1.89
CA GLY A 86 26.10 19.84 0.95
C GLY A 86 27.07 19.19 -0.04
N ARG A 87 27.16 19.74 -1.25
CA ARG A 87 28.17 19.30 -2.22
C ARG A 87 29.54 19.87 -1.87
N GLU A 88 29.54 21.10 -1.35
CA GLU A 88 30.72 21.83 -0.89
C GLU A 88 30.60 22.23 0.59
N ASP A 89 31.72 22.60 1.20
CA ASP A 89 31.75 22.96 2.62
C ASP A 89 30.92 24.22 2.95
N SER A 90 30.78 25.14 1.99
CA SER A 90 29.92 26.32 2.07
C SER A 90 28.43 25.98 2.18
N ASP A 91 28.01 24.88 1.56
CA ASP A 91 26.61 24.46 1.48
C ASP A 91 26.12 23.76 2.74
N ASN A 92 27.02 23.41 3.66
CA ASN A 92 26.67 22.68 4.87
C ASN A 92 25.63 23.42 5.74
N LYS A 93 25.61 24.76 5.71
CA LYS A 93 24.58 25.55 6.42
C LYS A 93 23.21 25.42 5.74
N VAL A 94 23.20 25.54 4.42
CA VAL A 94 21.97 25.43 3.60
C VAL A 94 21.40 24.02 3.68
N ALA A 95 22.25 23.00 3.63
CA ALA A 95 21.86 21.60 3.79
C ALA A 95 21.16 21.35 5.13
N ARG A 96 21.68 21.90 6.23
CA ARG A 96 21.03 21.81 7.55
C ARG A 96 19.65 22.45 7.56
N ILE A 97 19.49 23.62 6.93
CA ILE A 97 18.19 24.29 6.83
C ILE A 97 17.18 23.41 6.08
N PHE A 98 17.57 22.81 4.95
CA PHE A 98 16.69 21.89 4.23
C PHE A 98 16.35 20.62 5.03
N GLU A 99 17.31 20.07 5.78
CA GLU A 99 17.07 18.92 6.65
C GLU A 99 16.01 19.24 7.71
N ASP A 100 16.15 20.38 8.37
CA ASP A 100 15.23 20.90 9.39
C ASP A 100 13.83 21.19 8.81
N ILE A 101 13.74 21.82 7.63
CA ILE A 101 12.45 22.05 6.92
C ILE A 101 11.79 20.72 6.55
N MET A 102 12.54 19.74 6.04
CA MET A 102 11.97 18.42 5.69
C MET A 102 11.51 17.67 6.94
N GLN A 103 12.23 17.76 8.05
CA GLN A 103 11.81 17.19 9.32
C GLN A 103 10.52 17.85 9.82
N TYR A 104 10.40 19.17 9.71
CA TYR A 104 9.15 19.89 10.01
C TYR A 104 7.99 19.38 9.14
N CYS A 105 8.17 19.32 7.82
CA CYS A 105 7.14 18.85 6.87
C CYS A 105 6.70 17.41 7.18
N TRP A 106 7.65 16.55 7.56
CA TRP A 106 7.38 15.17 7.97
C TRP A 106 6.54 15.10 9.25
N GLN A 107 6.89 15.90 10.26
CA GLN A 107 6.18 15.94 11.55
C GLN A 107 4.75 16.48 11.42
N ILE A 108 4.54 17.60 10.71
CA ILE A 108 3.19 18.17 10.52
C ILE A 108 2.25 17.27 9.72
N SER A 109 2.82 16.33 8.95
CA SER A 109 2.08 15.39 8.12
C SER A 109 1.81 14.06 8.80
N ASP A 110 2.27 13.84 10.04
CA ASP A 110 2.27 12.52 10.70
C ASP A 110 2.94 11.44 9.83
N GLY A 111 4.11 11.78 9.26
CA GLY A 111 4.79 10.97 8.27
C GLY A 111 5.16 9.56 8.76
N ASP A 112 5.47 9.39 10.05
CA ASP A 112 5.78 8.09 10.63
C ASP A 112 4.59 7.13 10.47
N SER A 113 3.39 7.57 10.84
CA SER A 113 2.15 6.79 10.70
C SER A 113 1.81 6.51 9.24
N LEU A 114 1.92 7.53 8.37
CA LEU A 114 1.66 7.38 6.92
C LEU A 114 2.64 6.39 6.27
N SER A 115 3.91 6.43 6.66
CA SER A 115 4.94 5.53 6.15
C SER A 115 4.73 4.09 6.61
N ALA A 116 4.30 3.90 7.86
CA ALA A 116 3.94 2.58 8.38
C ALA A 116 2.71 2.01 7.64
N GLN A 117 1.71 2.85 7.34
CA GLN A 117 0.55 2.44 6.57
C GLN A 117 0.91 2.06 5.13
N ALA A 118 1.67 2.90 4.41
CA ALA A 118 2.14 2.60 3.06
C ALA A 118 3.00 1.33 3.03
N LEU A 119 3.83 1.11 4.05
CA LEU A 119 4.61 -0.11 4.19
C LEU A 119 3.73 -1.34 4.43
N ALA A 120 2.70 -1.24 5.27
CA ALA A 120 1.77 -2.33 5.53
C ALA A 120 1.07 -2.79 4.25
N ASP A 121 0.58 -1.85 3.45
CA ASP A 121 -0.03 -2.17 2.16
C ASP A 121 0.98 -2.77 1.18
N SER A 122 2.19 -2.20 1.11
CA SER A 122 3.27 -2.75 0.29
C SER A 122 3.55 -4.23 0.61
N LEU A 123 3.56 -4.61 1.88
CA LEU A 123 3.77 -6.00 2.29
C LEU A 123 2.59 -6.91 1.93
N ILE A 124 1.35 -6.44 2.08
CA ILE A 124 0.12 -7.23 1.87
C ILE A 124 -0.27 -7.28 0.39
N THR A 125 -0.52 -6.14 -0.25
CA THR A 125 -0.98 -6.06 -1.64
C THR A 125 0.17 -6.10 -2.64
N GLY A 126 1.38 -5.67 -2.22
CA GLY A 126 2.57 -5.54 -3.06
C GLY A 126 2.95 -4.10 -3.38
N LEU A 127 1.99 -3.19 -3.23
CA LEU A 127 2.13 -1.77 -3.51
C LEU A 127 1.58 -0.97 -2.33
N GLY A 128 2.32 0.05 -1.93
CA GLY A 128 1.84 1.14 -1.08
C GLY A 128 2.19 2.46 -1.75
N TYR A 129 1.49 3.54 -1.44
CA TYR A 129 1.82 4.84 -2.03
C TYR A 129 1.88 5.93 -0.99
N MET A 130 2.92 6.75 -1.12
CA MET A 130 2.97 8.05 -0.50
C MET A 130 3.12 9.09 -1.59
N TYR A 131 2.58 10.28 -1.34
CA TYR A 131 2.72 11.40 -2.25
C TYR A 131 3.01 12.70 -1.50
N VAL A 132 3.60 13.66 -2.21
CA VAL A 132 3.81 15.01 -1.71
C VAL A 132 2.82 15.95 -2.39
N TYR A 133 2.23 16.85 -1.62
CA TYR A 133 1.33 17.87 -2.15
C TYR A 133 1.49 19.18 -1.39
N VAL A 134 1.02 20.26 -2.01
CA VAL A 134 0.95 21.58 -1.37
C VAL A 134 -0.47 21.81 -0.90
N ASP A 135 -0.64 21.93 0.40
CA ASP A 135 -1.90 22.36 1.00
C ASP A 135 -1.97 23.88 1.00
N LYS A 136 -2.67 24.45 0.02
CA LYS A 136 -2.79 25.90 -0.18
C LYS A 136 -3.53 26.62 0.95
N TYR A 137 -4.30 25.90 1.76
CA TYR A 137 -5.10 26.49 2.84
C TYR A 137 -4.42 26.39 4.22
N ALA A 138 -3.31 25.66 4.32
CA ALA A 138 -2.51 25.59 5.53
C ALA A 138 -1.78 26.91 5.80
N ASP A 139 -1.38 27.10 7.06
CA ASP A 139 -0.62 28.27 7.52
C ASP A 139 -1.29 29.61 7.11
N ASP A 140 -2.59 29.73 7.44
CA ASP A 140 -3.44 30.88 7.10
C ASP A 140 -3.47 31.25 5.59
N GLY A 141 -3.23 30.27 4.72
CA GLY A 141 -3.25 30.43 3.27
C GLY A 141 -1.89 30.70 2.64
N LEU A 142 -0.80 30.72 3.42
CA LEU A 142 0.58 30.77 2.90
C LEU A 142 1.00 29.45 2.24
N GLY A 143 0.34 28.36 2.64
CA GLY A 143 0.54 27.04 2.08
C GLY A 143 1.63 26.25 2.79
N GLU A 144 1.43 24.94 2.87
CA GLU A 144 2.42 24.01 3.44
C GLU A 144 2.65 22.82 2.52
N VAL A 145 3.91 22.39 2.45
CA VAL A 145 4.26 21.11 1.83
C VAL A 145 3.93 20.00 2.83
N LYS A 146 3.10 19.05 2.40
CA LYS A 146 2.67 17.92 3.22
C LYS A 146 2.87 16.60 2.49
N PHE A 147 3.06 15.56 3.28
CA PHE A 147 3.05 14.18 2.83
C PHE A 147 1.64 13.60 3.00
N GLY A 148 1.25 12.72 2.09
CA GLY A 148 -0.03 12.02 2.12
C GLY A 148 0.16 10.55 1.79
N TYR A 149 -0.79 9.75 2.26
CA TYR A 149 -0.96 8.35 1.88
C TYR A 149 -2.06 8.24 0.84
N ALA A 150 -1.85 7.39 -0.17
CA ALA A 150 -2.88 7.04 -1.14
C ALA A 150 -3.11 5.53 -1.10
N ASP A 151 -4.39 5.14 -1.10
CA ASP A 151 -4.79 3.73 -1.17
C ASP A 151 -4.33 3.18 -2.54
N PRO A 152 -3.60 2.05 -2.56
CA PRO A 152 -3.21 1.39 -3.79
C PRO A 152 -4.35 1.13 -4.78
N ASP A 153 -5.57 0.90 -4.31
CA ASP A 153 -6.75 0.66 -5.16
C ASP A 153 -7.21 1.90 -5.95
N ASP A 154 -6.82 3.10 -5.49
CA ASP A 154 -7.21 4.38 -6.07
C ASP A 154 -6.18 4.88 -7.11
N ILE A 155 -5.04 4.18 -7.29
CA ILE A 155 -3.95 4.64 -8.16
C ILE A 155 -3.83 3.75 -9.41
N TYR A 156 -3.92 4.38 -10.57
CA TYR A 156 -3.81 3.74 -11.86
C TYR A 156 -2.52 4.23 -12.54
N ILE A 157 -1.65 3.30 -12.88
CA ILE A 157 -0.34 3.58 -13.47
C ILE A 157 -0.30 3.01 -14.88
N ASP A 158 0.39 3.72 -15.76
CA ASP A 158 0.77 3.25 -17.08
C ASP A 158 1.34 1.82 -17.05
N PRO A 159 0.65 0.82 -17.63
CA PRO A 159 1.09 -0.57 -17.66
C PRO A 159 2.44 -0.80 -18.34
N THR A 160 2.91 0.14 -19.17
CA THR A 160 4.17 0.03 -19.90
C THR A 160 5.40 0.46 -19.08
N SER A 161 5.18 1.08 -17.92
CA SER A 161 6.24 1.51 -17.00
C SER A 161 7.08 0.33 -16.50
N LYS A 162 8.41 0.49 -16.56
CA LYS A 162 9.40 -0.50 -16.11
C LYS A 162 10.28 0.04 -14.99
N ASP A 163 10.15 1.29 -14.61
CA ASP A 163 10.81 1.78 -13.41
C ASP A 163 10.03 1.33 -12.17
N PRO A 164 10.66 0.67 -11.18
CA PRO A 164 10.01 0.40 -9.90
C PRO A 164 9.44 1.63 -9.18
N LEU A 165 9.92 2.83 -9.51
CA LEU A 165 9.41 4.11 -8.97
C LEU A 165 8.46 4.83 -9.94
N CYS A 166 8.14 4.20 -11.08
CA CYS A 166 7.22 4.69 -12.10
C CYS A 166 7.60 6.07 -12.69
N ARG A 167 8.89 6.43 -12.71
CA ARG A 167 9.36 7.69 -13.31
C ARG A 167 9.24 7.70 -14.83
N ASP A 168 9.21 6.55 -15.47
CA ASP A 168 9.06 6.40 -16.92
C ASP A 168 7.61 6.32 -17.40
N ALA A 169 6.63 6.29 -16.47
CA ALA A 169 5.21 6.26 -16.80
C ALA A 169 4.81 7.50 -17.62
N GLU A 170 3.95 7.32 -18.62
CA GLU A 170 3.36 8.42 -19.38
C GLU A 170 2.44 9.27 -18.51
N SER A 171 1.62 8.62 -17.68
CA SER A 171 0.77 9.29 -16.71
C SER A 171 0.47 8.40 -15.50
N ILE A 172 0.13 9.05 -14.39
CA ILE A 172 -0.36 8.41 -13.17
C ILE A 172 -1.70 9.07 -12.82
N LEU A 173 -2.73 8.27 -12.62
CA LEU A 173 -4.08 8.73 -12.27
C LEU A 173 -4.38 8.37 -10.82
N ILE A 174 -4.90 9.33 -10.05
CA ILE A 174 -5.56 9.07 -8.78
C ILE A 174 -7.06 9.19 -9.00
N VAL A 175 -7.79 8.08 -8.81
CA VAL A 175 -9.23 8.00 -9.02
C VAL A 175 -9.90 7.77 -7.69
N LYS A 176 -10.68 8.74 -7.23
CA LYS A 176 -11.36 8.68 -5.94
C LYS A 176 -12.86 8.78 -6.08
N HIS A 177 -13.57 7.85 -5.44
CA HIS A 177 -15.01 7.87 -5.29
C HIS A 177 -15.39 8.49 -3.95
N ILE A 178 -15.68 9.79 -3.94
CA ILE A 178 -16.02 10.52 -2.72
C ILE A 178 -17.46 11.00 -2.74
N THR A 179 -18.07 11.15 -1.56
CA THR A 179 -19.43 11.69 -1.47
C THR A 179 -19.47 13.13 -2.00
N LYS A 180 -20.58 13.54 -2.64
CA LYS A 180 -20.74 14.93 -3.11
C LYS A 180 -20.46 15.97 -2.02
N ARG A 181 -20.89 15.69 -0.78
CA ARG A 181 -20.62 16.57 0.37
C ARG A 181 -19.12 16.73 0.65
N GLN A 182 -18.36 15.64 0.61
CA GLN A 182 -16.91 15.67 0.83
C GLN A 182 -16.19 16.37 -0.32
N ALA A 183 -16.62 16.13 -1.57
CA ALA A 183 -16.09 16.81 -2.75
C ALA A 183 -16.23 18.33 -2.64
N LYS A 184 -17.40 18.83 -2.23
CA LYS A 184 -17.66 20.27 -2.02
C LYS A 184 -16.78 20.90 -0.94
N LEU A 185 -16.46 20.14 0.12
CA LEU A 185 -15.56 20.61 1.18
C LEU A 185 -14.10 20.67 0.68
N ARG A 186 -13.68 19.70 -0.14
CA ARG A 186 -12.33 19.64 -0.69
C ARG A 186 -12.11 20.66 -1.80
N TYR A 187 -13.14 20.93 -2.61
CA TYR A 187 -13.11 21.89 -3.70
C TYR A 187 -14.25 22.91 -3.60
N PRO A 188 -14.16 23.87 -2.66
CA PRO A 188 -15.24 24.86 -2.45
C PRO A 188 -15.53 25.74 -3.65
N GLN A 189 -14.57 25.90 -4.56
CA GLN A 189 -14.69 26.75 -5.76
C GLN A 189 -15.54 26.09 -6.86
N TYR A 190 -15.71 24.77 -6.83
CA TYR A 190 -16.34 24.00 -7.91
C TYR A 190 -17.64 23.30 -7.46
N GLN A 191 -18.34 23.88 -6.47
CA GLN A 191 -19.54 23.24 -5.90
C GLN A 191 -20.65 23.01 -6.93
N GLU A 192 -20.87 23.95 -7.85
CA GLU A 192 -21.90 23.85 -8.89
C GLU A 192 -21.60 22.70 -9.87
N ILE A 193 -20.33 22.56 -10.28
CA ILE A 193 -19.87 21.47 -11.16
C ILE A 193 -20.07 20.12 -10.47
N ILE A 194 -19.70 20.03 -9.18
CA ILE A 194 -19.83 18.80 -8.39
C ILE A 194 -21.30 18.41 -8.19
N ASP A 195 -22.20 19.39 -8.07
CA ASP A 195 -23.64 19.14 -7.98
C ASP A 195 -24.23 18.62 -9.28
N ALA A 196 -23.85 19.23 -10.41
CA ALA A 196 -24.26 18.83 -11.74
C ALA A 196 -23.69 17.48 -12.17
N ALA A 197 -22.54 17.07 -11.62
CA ALA A 197 -21.89 15.81 -11.93
C ALA A 197 -22.79 14.59 -11.66
N GLU A 198 -22.72 13.63 -12.58
CA GLU A 198 -23.43 12.36 -12.46
C GLU A 198 -22.94 11.57 -11.24
N THR A 199 -23.86 10.82 -10.64
CA THR A 199 -23.51 9.96 -9.50
C THR A 199 -22.73 8.77 -10.02
N SER A 200 -21.49 8.60 -9.54
CA SER A 200 -20.66 7.46 -9.90
C SER A 200 -20.97 6.27 -9.01
N ILE A 201 -21.01 5.09 -9.62
CA ILE A 201 -21.10 3.82 -8.90
C ILE A 201 -19.68 3.30 -8.73
N GLU A 202 -19.22 3.23 -7.49
CA GLU A 202 -17.96 2.56 -7.16
C GLU A 202 -18.16 1.05 -7.34
N LYS A 203 -17.33 0.41 -8.17
CA LYS A 203 -17.34 -1.05 -8.32
C LYS A 203 -17.04 -1.68 -6.96
N GLN A 204 -17.93 -2.57 -6.50
CA GLN A 204 -17.63 -3.38 -5.34
C GLN A 204 -16.56 -4.41 -5.71
N ARG A 205 -15.34 -4.21 -5.23
CA ARG A 205 -14.30 -5.24 -5.23
C ARG A 205 -14.48 -6.09 -3.98
N GLY A 206 -15.51 -6.95 -4.00
CA GLY A 206 -15.76 -7.92 -2.94
C GLY A 206 -14.79 -9.09 -3.06
N GLY A 207 -14.21 -9.52 -1.94
CA GLY A 207 -13.44 -10.76 -1.89
C GLY A 207 -14.32 -11.98 -2.20
N SER A 208 -13.82 -12.94 -2.96
CA SER A 208 -14.52 -14.21 -3.26
C SER A 208 -14.42 -15.23 -2.11
N MET A 209 -13.75 -14.86 -1.03
CA MET A 209 -13.46 -15.71 0.12
C MET A 209 -14.53 -15.54 1.20
N HIS A 210 -14.88 -16.66 1.84
CA HIS A 210 -15.85 -16.70 2.91
C HIS A 210 -15.37 -15.93 4.15
N ALA A 211 -16.21 -15.02 4.63
CA ALA A 211 -16.05 -14.34 5.89
C ALA A 211 -16.73 -15.13 7.01
N ASP A 212 -16.03 -15.35 8.13
CA ASP A 212 -16.67 -15.89 9.33
C ASP A 212 -17.78 -14.93 9.83
N GLU A 213 -18.77 -15.47 10.57
CA GLU A 213 -19.97 -14.73 10.96
C GLU A 213 -19.66 -13.37 11.62
N GLY A 214 -20.10 -12.28 10.97
CA GLY A 214 -19.95 -10.91 11.47
C GLY A 214 -18.55 -10.30 11.28
N GLN A 215 -17.63 -10.99 10.59
CA GLN A 215 -16.31 -10.46 10.29
C GLN A 215 -16.38 -9.44 9.14
N ILE A 216 -16.02 -8.19 9.43
CA ILE A 216 -15.90 -7.12 8.44
C ILE A 216 -14.42 -6.95 8.12
N VAL A 217 -14.04 -7.17 6.87
CA VAL A 217 -12.63 -7.04 6.42
C VAL A 217 -12.58 -6.19 5.16
N GLY A 218 -11.73 -5.17 5.15
CA GLY A 218 -11.55 -4.31 3.98
C GLY A 218 -12.78 -3.47 3.66
N ARG A 219 -13.04 -3.24 2.37
CA ARG A 219 -14.11 -2.37 1.84
C ARG A 219 -15.50 -3.02 1.79
N ASP A 220 -15.77 -4.06 2.59
CA ASP A 220 -17.10 -4.71 2.68
C ASP A 220 -18.23 -3.71 3.03
N MET A 221 -17.89 -2.53 3.59
CA MET A 221 -18.81 -1.42 3.80
C MET A 221 -18.74 -0.38 2.67
N VAL A 222 -19.50 -0.60 1.60
CA VAL A 222 -19.87 0.48 0.67
C VAL A 222 -21.24 0.99 1.07
N ASP A 223 -21.33 2.25 1.51
CA ASP A 223 -22.62 2.90 1.73
C ASP A 223 -23.26 3.23 0.37
N ILE A 224 -24.02 2.26 -0.16
CA ILE A 224 -24.72 2.34 -1.46
C ILE A 224 -25.70 3.52 -1.50
N LYS A 225 -26.13 4.04 -0.35
CA LYS A 225 -27.17 5.07 -0.28
C LYS A 225 -26.69 6.50 -0.49
N LYS A 226 -25.37 6.75 -0.45
CA LYS A 226 -24.83 8.10 -0.62
C LYS A 226 -24.43 8.36 -2.06
N GLU A 227 -24.90 9.48 -2.61
CA GLU A 227 -24.44 9.96 -3.92
C GLU A 227 -22.93 10.26 -3.88
N LYS A 228 -22.17 9.50 -4.67
CA LYS A 228 -20.73 9.65 -4.86
C LYS A 228 -20.45 10.28 -6.22
N VAL A 229 -19.33 10.98 -6.31
CA VAL A 229 -18.76 11.49 -7.56
C VAL A 229 -17.36 10.91 -7.73
N ARG A 230 -17.00 10.60 -8.97
CA ARG A 230 -15.65 10.14 -9.33
C ARG A 230 -14.82 11.37 -9.67
N ILE A 231 -13.69 11.52 -8.99
CA ILE A 231 -12.71 12.56 -9.27
C ILE A 231 -11.46 11.86 -9.78
N ILE A 232 -10.98 12.28 -10.96
CA ILE A 232 -9.74 11.81 -11.56
C ILE A 232 -8.73 12.94 -11.47
N GLU A 233 -7.64 12.72 -10.72
CA GLU A 233 -6.47 13.59 -10.72
C GLU A 233 -5.40 12.95 -11.60
N ARG A 234 -5.19 13.48 -12.81
CA ARG A 234 -4.20 12.98 -13.77
C ARG A 234 -2.90 13.77 -13.65
N TYR A 235 -1.81 13.05 -13.41
CA TYR A 235 -0.44 13.55 -13.41
C TYR A 235 0.28 13.10 -14.68
N TYR A 236 0.82 14.03 -15.45
CA TYR A 236 1.51 13.72 -16.71
C TYR A 236 2.70 14.66 -16.94
N LYS A 237 3.64 14.22 -17.77
CA LYS A 237 4.88 14.96 -18.07
C LYS A 237 4.69 15.93 -19.24
N THR A 238 5.11 17.17 -19.06
CA THR A 238 5.17 18.20 -20.09
C THR A 238 6.57 18.79 -20.16
N ILE A 239 7.08 19.08 -21.36
CA ILE A 239 8.39 19.72 -21.51
C ILE A 239 8.22 21.24 -21.45
N LYS A 240 9.00 21.90 -20.59
CA LYS A 240 9.08 23.35 -20.53
C LYS A 240 10.45 23.83 -20.99
N ASN A 241 10.44 24.88 -21.80
CA ASN A 241 11.66 25.46 -22.36
C ASN A 241 12.19 26.54 -21.42
N PHE A 242 13.48 26.46 -21.13
CA PHE A 242 14.23 27.46 -20.40
C PHE A 242 15.31 28.06 -21.30
N VAL A 243 15.51 29.36 -21.20
CA VAL A 243 16.59 30.08 -21.88
C VAL A 243 17.72 30.28 -20.89
N ARG A 244 18.93 29.86 -21.29
CA ARG A 244 20.17 30.19 -20.58
C ARG A 244 20.77 31.43 -21.22
N PHE A 245 20.97 32.46 -20.42
CA PHE A 245 21.64 33.68 -20.85
C PHE A 245 22.72 34.07 -19.85
N VAL A 246 23.71 34.83 -20.34
CA VAL A 246 24.72 35.44 -19.48
C VAL A 246 24.25 36.83 -19.14
N ASP A 247 24.20 37.12 -17.86
CA ASP A 247 23.94 38.46 -17.36
C ASP A 247 25.21 39.34 -17.41
N GLU A 248 25.08 40.66 -17.28
CA GLU A 248 26.21 41.61 -17.31
C GLU A 248 27.31 41.26 -16.28
N SER A 249 26.93 40.61 -15.17
CA SER A 249 27.84 40.12 -14.13
C SER A 249 28.70 38.92 -14.58
N GLY A 250 28.46 38.36 -15.76
CA GLY A 250 29.10 37.13 -16.25
C GLY A 250 28.52 35.85 -15.65
N GLU A 251 27.48 35.96 -14.82
CA GLU A 251 26.78 34.81 -14.24
C GLU A 251 25.74 34.23 -15.22
N ILE A 252 25.65 32.90 -15.24
CA ILE A 252 24.69 32.22 -16.11
C ILE A 252 23.36 32.11 -15.38
N GLN A 253 22.34 32.77 -15.91
CA GLN A 253 20.97 32.68 -15.41
C GLN A 253 20.14 31.76 -16.32
N VAL A 254 19.09 31.18 -15.73
CA VAL A 254 18.17 30.27 -16.41
C VAL A 254 16.75 30.74 -16.13
N LEU A 255 16.04 31.20 -17.16
CA LEU A 255 14.65 31.65 -17.05
C LEU A 255 13.73 30.85 -17.97
N PRO A 256 12.47 30.64 -17.62
CA PRO A 256 11.46 30.13 -18.55
C PRO A 256 11.42 30.98 -19.82
N GLU A 257 11.22 30.35 -20.98
CA GLU A 257 11.15 31.04 -22.28
C GLU A 257 10.08 32.15 -22.29
N GLU A 258 8.93 31.91 -21.65
CA GLU A 258 7.84 32.89 -21.53
C GLU A 258 8.25 34.14 -20.75
N GLU A 259 8.92 33.95 -19.61
CA GLU A 259 9.41 35.06 -18.78
C GLU A 259 10.53 35.83 -19.48
N PHE A 260 11.43 35.11 -20.16
CA PHE A 260 12.49 35.72 -20.95
C PHE A 260 11.95 36.55 -22.12
N ASN A 261 10.92 36.05 -22.82
CA ASN A 261 10.26 36.80 -23.89
C ASN A 261 9.53 38.02 -23.33
N ALA A 262 8.85 37.91 -22.19
CA ALA A 262 8.19 39.05 -21.55
C ALA A 262 9.19 40.15 -21.11
N ILE A 263 10.40 39.76 -20.67
CA ILE A 263 11.49 40.68 -20.35
C ILE A 263 12.02 41.34 -21.64
N ASN A 264 12.28 40.56 -22.70
CA ASN A 264 12.77 41.10 -23.98
C ASN A 264 11.77 42.03 -24.67
N GLU A 265 10.47 41.78 -24.52
CA GLU A 265 9.40 42.63 -25.05
C GLU A 265 9.16 43.89 -24.19
N GLY A 266 9.86 44.05 -23.07
CA GLY A 266 9.75 45.20 -22.17
C GLY A 266 8.45 45.24 -21.35
N VAL A 267 7.77 44.09 -21.23
CA VAL A 267 6.50 43.95 -20.50
C VAL A 267 6.75 43.65 -19.01
N ALA A 268 7.89 43.04 -18.68
CA ALA A 268 8.36 42.79 -17.33
C ALA A 268 9.65 43.59 -17.05
N GLU A 269 9.81 44.10 -15.81
CA GLU A 269 11.08 44.72 -15.39
C GLU A 269 12.20 43.67 -15.45
N SER A 270 13.22 43.95 -16.25
CA SER A 270 14.44 43.14 -16.24
C SER A 270 15.08 43.26 -14.85
N PRO A 271 15.44 42.15 -14.19
CA PRO A 271 16.21 42.20 -12.94
C PRO A 271 17.62 42.78 -13.16
N THR A 272 18.06 42.91 -14.42
CA THR A 272 19.33 43.53 -14.80
C THR A 272 19.19 44.72 -15.73
N SER A 273 20.05 45.71 -15.49
CA SER A 273 20.13 46.99 -16.20
C SER A 273 20.22 46.80 -17.71
N GLU A 274 19.61 47.75 -18.45
CA GLU A 274 19.57 47.83 -19.92
C GLU A 274 20.93 47.53 -20.57
N GLY A 275 21.15 46.26 -20.95
CA GLY A 275 22.40 45.77 -21.51
C GLY A 275 22.19 44.54 -22.40
N ASN A 276 23.12 44.32 -23.32
CA ASN A 276 23.04 43.22 -24.29
C ASN A 276 23.03 41.85 -23.58
N ILE A 277 21.94 41.12 -23.72
CA ILE A 277 21.80 39.75 -23.21
C ILE A 277 22.31 38.78 -24.26
N ASP A 278 23.39 38.04 -23.95
CA ASP A 278 23.90 36.98 -24.82
C ASP A 278 23.23 35.64 -24.46
N ILE A 279 22.42 35.12 -25.39
CA ILE A 279 21.74 33.83 -25.27
C ILE A 279 22.75 32.69 -25.51
N LEU A 280 22.98 31.85 -24.49
CA LEU A 280 23.85 30.68 -24.58
C LEU A 280 23.16 29.46 -25.20
N GLY A 281 21.84 29.32 -25.00
CA GLY A 281 21.05 28.25 -25.58
C GLY A 281 19.76 27.92 -24.83
N TYR A 282 18.98 27.01 -25.41
CA TYR A 282 17.70 26.52 -24.86
C TYR A 282 17.90 25.21 -24.11
N VAL A 283 17.24 25.06 -22.97
CA VAL A 283 17.23 23.86 -22.13
C VAL A 283 15.79 23.37 -21.99
N TYR A 284 15.59 22.09 -22.29
CA TYR A 284 14.30 21.42 -22.15
C TYR A 284 14.25 20.73 -20.79
N VAL A 285 13.36 21.18 -19.91
CA VAL A 285 13.19 20.62 -18.56
C VAL A 285 11.81 19.97 -18.46
N PRO A 286 11.71 18.67 -18.11
CA PRO A 286 10.42 18.05 -17.86
C PRO A 286 9.78 18.64 -16.60
N ARG A 287 8.48 18.95 -16.68
CA ARG A 287 7.62 19.37 -15.58
C ARG A 287 6.42 18.45 -15.48
N ILE A 288 5.87 18.30 -14.28
CA ILE A 288 4.63 17.55 -14.06
C ILE A 288 3.46 18.50 -14.10
N ARG A 289 2.42 18.15 -14.86
CA ARG A 289 1.15 18.87 -14.88
C ARG A 289 0.06 18.00 -14.27
N VAL A 290 -0.83 18.64 -13.51
CA VAL A 290 -1.91 17.97 -12.77
C VAL A 290 -3.24 18.55 -13.21
N SER A 291 -4.08 17.67 -13.74
CA SER A 291 -5.45 18.01 -14.10
C SER A 291 -6.44 17.28 -13.20
N GLY A 292 -7.36 18.03 -12.59
CA GLY A 292 -8.45 17.48 -11.78
C GLY A 292 -9.74 17.47 -12.58
N ILE A 293 -10.38 16.32 -12.71
CA ILE A 293 -11.52 16.09 -13.61
C ILE A 293 -12.67 15.47 -12.82
N VAL A 294 -13.89 15.94 -13.08
CA VAL A 294 -15.13 15.40 -12.51
C VAL A 294 -16.17 15.26 -13.61
N GLY A 295 -16.52 14.01 -13.94
CA GLY A 295 -17.45 13.72 -15.04
C GLY A 295 -16.93 14.30 -16.36
N SER A 296 -17.74 15.16 -16.99
CA SER A 296 -17.39 15.83 -18.25
C SER A 296 -16.60 17.13 -18.08
N ASP A 297 -16.36 17.58 -16.85
CA ASP A 297 -15.84 18.91 -16.56
C ASP A 297 -14.42 18.88 -15.97
N LEU A 298 -13.60 19.84 -16.40
CA LEU A 298 -12.27 20.09 -15.86
C LEU A 298 -12.38 21.02 -14.65
N LEU A 299 -11.92 20.58 -13.49
CA LEU A 299 -11.85 21.41 -12.28
C LEU A 299 -10.67 22.37 -12.36
N TYR A 300 -9.46 21.85 -12.54
CA TYR A 300 -8.24 22.65 -12.59
C TYR A 300 -7.18 21.95 -13.43
N ASP A 301 -6.26 22.74 -13.95
CA ASP A 301 -5.07 22.30 -14.65
C ASP A 301 -3.89 23.17 -14.18
N VAL A 302 -2.93 22.55 -13.49
CA VAL A 302 -1.84 23.25 -12.82
C VAL A 302 -0.52 22.55 -13.10
N GLU A 303 0.48 23.31 -13.52
CA GLU A 303 1.86 22.85 -13.62
C GLU A 303 2.55 22.89 -12.25
N LEU A 304 3.17 21.78 -11.86
CA LEU A 304 3.98 21.66 -10.66
C LEU A 304 5.46 21.85 -11.00
N PRO A 305 6.24 22.56 -10.14
CA PRO A 305 7.66 22.83 -10.37
C PRO A 305 8.55 21.62 -10.06
N ILE A 306 8.10 20.40 -10.37
CA ILE A 306 8.80 19.13 -10.12
C ILE A 306 9.05 18.38 -11.43
N GLU A 307 10.14 17.62 -11.49
CA GLU A 307 10.55 16.85 -12.68
C GLU A 307 10.00 15.41 -12.68
N ASP A 308 9.89 14.81 -11.50
CA ASP A 308 9.38 13.46 -11.28
C ASP A 308 8.01 13.49 -10.60
N TYR A 309 7.21 12.43 -10.80
CA TYR A 309 5.85 12.32 -10.26
C TYR A 309 5.81 12.42 -8.74
N PRO A 310 4.95 13.27 -8.16
CA PRO A 310 4.87 13.49 -6.70
C PRO A 310 4.36 12.26 -5.92
N ILE A 311 3.87 11.24 -6.64
CA ILE A 311 3.33 9.99 -6.11
C ILE A 311 4.41 8.93 -6.29
N VAL A 312 4.84 8.31 -5.19
CA VAL A 312 5.92 7.34 -5.20
C VAL A 312 5.44 5.98 -4.69
N PRO A 313 5.59 4.90 -5.49
CA PRO A 313 5.26 3.55 -5.06
C PRO A 313 6.29 2.98 -4.08
N PHE A 314 5.77 2.37 -3.03
CA PHE A 314 6.45 1.46 -2.13
C PHE A 314 6.23 0.06 -2.69
N CYS A 315 7.14 -0.37 -3.56
CA CYS A 315 7.09 -1.70 -4.16
C CYS A 315 7.83 -2.71 -3.28
N ASN A 316 7.12 -3.76 -2.86
CA ASN A 316 7.70 -4.85 -2.06
C ASN A 316 8.48 -5.84 -2.94
N VAL A 317 7.79 -6.55 -3.84
CA VAL A 317 8.41 -7.44 -4.84
C VAL A 317 8.14 -6.87 -6.22
N TYR A 318 9.20 -6.38 -6.85
CA TYR A 318 9.14 -5.85 -8.21
C TYR A 318 9.15 -7.00 -9.24
N THR A 319 8.15 -7.01 -10.11
CA THR A 319 7.83 -8.10 -11.05
C THR A 319 8.26 -7.82 -12.49
N GLY A 320 8.84 -6.65 -12.77
CA GLY A 320 9.07 -6.18 -14.14
C GLY A 320 7.92 -5.34 -14.72
N THR A 321 6.85 -5.14 -13.94
CA THR A 321 5.68 -4.31 -14.25
C THR A 321 5.49 -3.26 -13.14
N PRO A 322 4.66 -2.22 -13.33
CA PRO A 322 4.39 -1.26 -12.25
C PRO A 322 3.57 -1.89 -11.10
N TYR A 323 2.98 -3.06 -11.34
CA TYR A 323 2.14 -3.80 -10.40
C TYR A 323 2.97 -4.81 -9.59
N GLY A 324 3.41 -4.39 -8.40
CA GLY A 324 4.18 -5.21 -7.47
C GLY A 324 3.36 -6.33 -6.83
N MET A 325 4.05 -7.38 -6.36
CA MET A 325 3.42 -8.51 -5.66
C MET A 325 3.60 -8.42 -4.14
N GLY A 326 2.51 -8.74 -3.43
CA GLY A 326 2.50 -8.90 -1.98
C GLY A 326 3.17 -10.19 -1.52
N GLU A 327 3.56 -10.24 -0.25
CA GLU A 327 4.09 -11.46 0.35
C GLU A 327 3.07 -12.61 0.50
N PRO A 328 1.78 -12.35 0.84
CA PRO A 328 0.80 -13.42 0.99
C PRO A 328 0.72 -14.34 -0.23
N ALA A 329 0.86 -13.79 -1.44
CA ALA A 329 0.78 -14.54 -2.69
C ALA A 329 1.74 -15.75 -2.74
N PHE A 330 2.91 -15.66 -2.10
CA PHE A 330 3.89 -16.75 -2.05
C PHE A 330 3.57 -17.82 -1.00
N LEU A 331 2.68 -17.52 -0.04
CA LEU A 331 2.35 -18.37 1.11
C LEU A 331 0.95 -19.01 1.00
N MET A 332 0.07 -18.47 0.15
CA MET A 332 -1.31 -18.95 -0.04
C MET A 332 -1.40 -20.46 -0.25
N GLY A 333 -0.65 -21.00 -1.23
CA GLY A 333 -0.71 -22.43 -1.54
C GLY A 333 -0.29 -23.33 -0.37
N GLN A 334 0.65 -22.86 0.46
CA GLN A 334 1.06 -23.58 1.66
C GLN A 334 -0.02 -23.54 2.74
N GLN A 335 -0.66 -22.38 2.90
CA GLN A 335 -1.75 -22.16 3.84
C GLN A 335 -3.01 -22.96 3.46
N ASP A 336 -3.38 -23.03 2.19
CA ASP A 336 -4.51 -23.83 1.69
C ASP A 336 -4.31 -25.31 2.00
N MET A 337 -3.11 -25.82 1.74
CA MET A 337 -2.77 -27.20 2.04
C MET A 337 -2.83 -27.46 3.55
N LEU A 338 -2.35 -26.53 4.37
CA LEU A 338 -2.44 -26.63 5.84
C LEU A 338 -3.91 -26.70 6.31
N ASN A 339 -4.76 -25.81 5.80
CA ASN A 339 -6.19 -25.77 6.11
C ASN A 339 -6.89 -27.07 5.71
N LYS A 340 -6.61 -27.58 4.50
CA LYS A 340 -7.15 -28.86 3.99
C LYS A 340 -6.69 -30.07 4.80
N LEU A 341 -5.43 -30.08 5.25
CA LEU A 341 -4.91 -31.14 6.13
C LEU A 341 -5.61 -31.13 7.49
N TYR A 342 -5.81 -29.96 8.10
CA TYR A 342 -6.55 -29.84 9.35
C TYR A 342 -8.00 -30.29 9.22
N SER A 343 -8.67 -29.90 8.14
CA SER A 343 -10.02 -30.37 7.82
C SER A 343 -10.08 -31.90 7.71
N LEU A 344 -9.14 -32.51 6.99
CA LEU A 344 -9.04 -33.97 6.87
C LEU A 344 -8.82 -34.67 8.23
N MET A 345 -7.96 -34.10 9.09
CA MET A 345 -7.71 -34.64 10.44
C MET A 345 -8.96 -34.56 11.32
N ILE A 346 -9.74 -33.48 11.22
CA ILE A 346 -11.03 -33.34 11.92
C ILE A 346 -12.04 -34.36 11.38
N ALA A 347 -12.16 -34.48 10.06
CA ALA A 347 -13.04 -35.43 9.39
C ALA A 347 -12.75 -36.88 9.81
N HIS A 348 -11.47 -37.23 9.86
CA HIS A 348 -11.01 -38.54 10.30
C HIS A 348 -11.35 -38.76 11.78
N THR A 349 -11.09 -37.78 12.64
CA THR A 349 -11.42 -37.84 14.07
C THR A 349 -12.92 -38.05 14.29
N GLN A 350 -13.78 -37.26 13.63
CA GLN A 350 -15.25 -37.40 13.71
C GLN A 350 -15.73 -38.78 13.26
N THR A 351 -15.15 -39.32 12.18
CA THR A 351 -15.51 -40.66 11.68
C THR A 351 -15.02 -41.77 12.61
N SER A 352 -13.85 -41.57 13.23
CA SER A 352 -13.22 -42.54 14.13
C SER A 352 -13.89 -42.62 15.50
N THR A 353 -14.52 -41.53 15.96
CA THR A 353 -15.28 -41.51 17.22
C THR A 353 -16.54 -42.39 17.17
N ASN A 354 -17.06 -42.72 15.97
CA ASN A 354 -18.23 -43.59 15.80
C ASN A 354 -17.78 -44.98 15.30
N PRO A 355 -17.46 -45.93 16.21
CA PRO A 355 -17.05 -47.27 15.83
C PRO A 355 -18.16 -48.00 15.06
N LYS A 356 -17.77 -48.66 13.97
CA LYS A 356 -18.68 -49.50 13.18
C LYS A 356 -18.58 -50.93 13.68
N VAL A 357 -19.73 -51.59 13.80
CA VAL A 357 -19.81 -52.98 14.23
C VAL A 357 -20.39 -53.81 13.09
N PHE A 358 -19.74 -54.94 12.79
CA PHE A 358 -20.35 -55.95 11.93
C PHE A 358 -21.21 -56.89 12.76
N VAL A 359 -22.49 -56.99 12.40
CA VAL A 359 -23.46 -57.92 12.98
C VAL A 359 -23.93 -58.87 11.88
N GLU A 360 -23.90 -60.17 12.15
CA GLU A 360 -24.43 -61.20 11.25
C GLU A 360 -25.97 -61.16 11.24
N LYS A 361 -26.60 -61.39 10.07
CA LYS A 361 -28.05 -61.27 9.94
C LYS A 361 -28.75 -62.33 10.80
N GLY A 362 -29.46 -61.89 11.84
CA GLY A 362 -30.15 -62.74 12.80
C GLY A 362 -29.49 -62.87 14.17
N SER A 363 -28.30 -62.27 14.39
CA SER A 363 -27.62 -62.30 15.70
C SER A 363 -28.27 -61.42 16.78
N VAL A 364 -29.09 -60.45 16.36
CA VAL A 364 -29.71 -59.43 17.21
C VAL A 364 -31.18 -59.31 16.80
N GLU A 365 -32.10 -59.29 17.77
CA GLU A 365 -33.55 -59.22 17.53
C GLU A 365 -33.98 -57.85 16.98
N ASP A 366 -33.44 -56.76 17.56
CA ASP A 366 -33.72 -55.38 17.16
C ASP A 366 -32.42 -54.59 16.97
N ILE A 367 -32.16 -54.18 15.73
CA ILE A 367 -30.96 -53.44 15.33
C ILE A 367 -30.97 -52.01 15.90
N ASP A 368 -32.14 -51.39 16.04
CA ASP A 368 -32.26 -50.00 16.49
C ASP A 368 -32.02 -49.90 18.00
N GLN A 369 -32.54 -50.85 18.79
CA GLN A 369 -32.22 -50.94 20.22
C GLN A 369 -30.73 -51.23 20.45
N PHE A 370 -30.15 -52.16 19.67
CA PHE A 370 -28.74 -52.47 19.75
C PHE A 370 -27.86 -51.25 19.49
N ARG A 371 -28.22 -50.40 18.51
CA ARG A 371 -27.49 -49.16 18.24
C ARG A 371 -27.52 -48.19 19.43
N ILE A 372 -28.68 -48.04 20.08
CA ILE A 372 -28.84 -47.14 21.23
C ILE A 372 -28.05 -47.65 22.43
N GLU A 373 -28.10 -48.94 22.71
CA GLU A 373 -27.37 -49.54 23.83
C GLU A 373 -25.87 -49.58 23.58
N TYR A 374 -25.43 -49.89 22.37
CA TYR A 374 -24.02 -49.85 21.97
C TYR A 374 -23.41 -48.44 22.07
N SER A 375 -24.21 -47.39 21.87
CA SER A 375 -23.75 -46.01 22.05
C SER A 375 -23.53 -45.61 23.52
N LYS A 376 -24.03 -46.38 24.49
CA LYS A 376 -23.88 -46.10 25.92
C LYS A 376 -22.58 -46.71 26.46
N PRO A 377 -21.68 -45.91 27.07
CA PRO A 377 -20.47 -46.43 27.68
C PRO A 377 -20.77 -47.47 28.77
N GLY A 378 -20.19 -48.67 28.67
CA GLY A 378 -20.31 -49.73 29.67
C GLY A 378 -21.58 -50.57 29.61
N ALA A 379 -22.37 -50.49 28.53
CA ALA A 379 -23.53 -51.36 28.33
C ALA A 379 -23.11 -52.83 28.15
N VAL A 380 -23.83 -53.73 28.84
CA VAL A 380 -23.69 -55.19 28.65
C VAL A 380 -24.63 -55.60 27.53
N MET A 381 -24.08 -56.15 26.46
CA MET A 381 -24.82 -56.55 25.26
C MET A 381 -24.89 -58.08 25.19
N GLU A 382 -26.09 -58.62 25.04
CA GLU A 382 -26.32 -60.05 24.87
C GLU A 382 -26.42 -60.39 23.37
N TYR A 383 -25.89 -61.55 22.97
CA TYR A 383 -25.97 -62.05 21.59
C TYR A 383 -26.50 -63.48 21.60
N MET A 384 -27.14 -63.90 20.50
CA MET A 384 -27.74 -65.23 20.42
C MET A 384 -26.68 -66.35 20.47
N PRO A 385 -26.88 -67.40 21.28
CA PRO A 385 -25.99 -68.56 21.33
C PRO A 385 -25.93 -69.29 19.98
N GLY A 386 -24.72 -69.58 19.50
CA GLY A 386 -24.51 -70.32 18.25
C GLY A 386 -24.29 -69.45 17.00
N VAL A 387 -24.35 -68.12 17.13
CA VAL A 387 -24.03 -67.16 16.06
C VAL A 387 -22.69 -66.48 16.32
N THR A 388 -22.03 -65.95 15.29
CA THR A 388 -20.77 -65.23 15.51
C THR A 388 -21.00 -63.94 16.31
N PRO A 389 -20.16 -63.65 17.33
CA PRO A 389 -20.29 -62.43 18.10
C PRO A 389 -20.02 -61.21 17.21
N PRO A 390 -20.68 -60.06 17.47
CA PRO A 390 -20.40 -58.82 16.74
C PRO A 390 -18.91 -58.49 16.75
N LYS A 391 -18.37 -58.12 15.58
CA LYS A 391 -16.97 -57.72 15.45
C LYS A 391 -16.86 -56.20 15.40
N ASP A 392 -16.19 -55.63 16.39
CA ASP A 392 -15.83 -54.22 16.39
C ASP A 392 -14.76 -53.97 15.32
N ILE A 393 -14.99 -52.94 14.51
CA ILE A 393 -13.96 -52.42 13.62
C ILE A 393 -13.20 -51.36 14.43
N PRO A 394 -11.93 -51.59 14.81
CA PRO A 394 -11.16 -50.55 15.47
C PRO A 394 -11.04 -49.36 14.52
N PRO A 395 -11.10 -48.12 15.03
CA PRO A 395 -10.86 -46.95 14.20
C PRO A 395 -9.50 -47.10 13.54
N VAL A 396 -9.44 -46.86 12.23
CA VAL A 396 -8.17 -46.85 11.51
C VAL A 396 -7.35 -45.71 12.13
N PRO A 397 -6.11 -45.97 12.58
CA PRO A 397 -5.29 -44.89 13.13
C PRO A 397 -4.98 -43.89 12.02
N LEU A 398 -5.07 -42.60 12.35
CA LEU A 398 -4.65 -41.55 11.44
C LEU A 398 -3.18 -41.75 11.10
N SER A 399 -2.82 -41.68 9.82
CA SER A 399 -1.44 -41.85 9.38
C SER A 399 -0.54 -40.78 9.99
N ASN A 400 0.55 -41.19 10.63
CA ASN A 400 1.57 -40.27 11.15
C ASN A 400 2.14 -39.34 10.05
N ALA A 401 2.11 -39.77 8.78
CA ALA A 401 2.56 -38.96 7.66
C ALA A 401 1.76 -37.66 7.50
N LEU A 402 0.47 -37.63 7.87
CA LEU A 402 -0.35 -36.42 7.80
C LEU A 402 0.07 -35.39 8.84
N PHE A 403 0.43 -35.84 10.05
CA PHE A 403 0.96 -34.97 11.09
C PHE A 403 2.35 -34.43 10.73
N SER A 404 3.22 -35.27 10.16
CA SER A 404 4.53 -34.85 9.65
C SER A 404 4.37 -33.81 8.55
N LEU A 405 3.50 -34.06 7.58
CA LEU A 405 3.24 -33.13 6.49
C LEU A 405 2.68 -31.78 6.99
N ALA A 406 1.77 -31.80 7.97
CA ALA A 406 1.27 -30.56 8.58
C ALA A 406 2.37 -29.78 9.34
N ALA A 407 3.36 -30.46 9.92
CA ALA A 407 4.52 -29.82 10.51
C ALA A 407 5.46 -29.25 9.44
N ASP A 408 5.70 -30.01 8.37
CA ASP A 408 6.52 -29.58 7.23
C ASP A 408 5.92 -28.33 6.56
N MET A 409 4.60 -28.29 6.35
CA MET A 409 3.93 -27.11 5.77
C MET A 409 4.08 -25.86 6.64
N LYS A 410 4.06 -25.99 7.97
CA LYS A 410 4.32 -24.86 8.88
C LYS A 410 5.77 -24.40 8.75
N TYR A 411 6.72 -25.33 8.74
CA TYR A 411 8.14 -25.02 8.58
C TYR A 411 8.42 -24.34 7.24
N GLU A 412 7.85 -24.84 6.15
CA GLU A 412 8.01 -24.27 4.81
C GLU A 412 7.39 -22.86 4.70
N THR A 413 6.27 -22.61 5.41
CA THR A 413 5.68 -21.27 5.50
C THR A 413 6.61 -20.29 6.22
N GLU A 414 7.18 -20.71 7.35
CA GLU A 414 8.16 -19.91 8.11
C GLU A 414 9.43 -19.66 7.29
N TYR A 415 9.96 -20.69 6.63
CA TYR A 415 11.16 -20.60 5.79
C TYR A 415 10.95 -19.68 4.57
N SER A 416 9.82 -19.84 3.88
CA SER A 416 9.45 -19.01 2.72
C SER A 416 9.25 -17.55 3.12
N SER A 417 8.54 -17.32 4.24
CA SER A 417 8.39 -15.97 4.80
C SER A 417 9.75 -15.37 5.21
N GLY A 418 10.71 -16.19 5.63
CA GLY A 418 12.00 -15.71 6.11
C GLY A 418 11.94 -15.08 7.49
N VAL A 419 10.84 -15.28 8.23
CA VAL A 419 10.74 -14.97 9.66
C VAL A 419 10.98 -16.25 10.43
N PHE A 420 12.12 -16.32 11.10
CA PHE A 420 12.45 -17.50 11.90
C PHE A 420 11.88 -17.37 13.33
N PRO A 421 11.55 -18.49 14.00
CA PRO A 421 11.03 -18.48 15.38
C PRO A 421 11.90 -17.69 16.36
N LEU A 422 13.23 -17.68 16.15
CA LEU A 422 14.16 -16.90 16.97
C LEU A 422 13.91 -15.38 16.85
N MET A 423 13.54 -14.91 15.65
CA MET A 423 13.18 -13.51 15.41
C MET A 423 11.84 -13.14 16.04
N GLN A 424 10.98 -14.13 16.28
CA GLN A 424 9.70 -13.98 16.98
C GLN A 424 9.85 -14.08 18.52
N GLY A 425 11.08 -14.14 19.04
CA GLY A 425 11.35 -14.23 20.47
C GLY A 425 11.24 -15.65 21.05
N SER A 426 11.17 -16.69 20.21
CA SER A 426 11.22 -18.07 20.69
C SER A 426 12.66 -18.49 21.00
N SER A 427 12.92 -18.87 22.25
CA SER A 427 14.22 -19.39 22.67
C SER A 427 14.44 -20.86 22.29
N GLN A 428 13.41 -21.55 21.80
CA GLN A 428 13.52 -22.94 21.34
C GLN A 428 14.29 -22.98 20.02
N GLY A 429 15.58 -23.32 20.08
CA GLY A 429 16.47 -23.40 18.91
C GLY A 429 17.60 -22.35 18.89
N ALA A 430 17.65 -21.46 19.89
CA ALA A 430 18.77 -20.53 20.03
C ALA A 430 20.05 -21.27 20.47
N PRO A 431 21.22 -21.05 19.82
CA PRO A 431 22.49 -21.51 20.35
C PRO A 431 22.73 -20.98 21.77
N GLU A 432 23.36 -21.77 22.66
CA GLU A 432 23.67 -21.33 24.03
C GLU A 432 24.66 -20.15 24.07
N THR A 433 25.34 -19.86 22.96
CA THR A 433 26.30 -18.75 22.87
C THR A 433 25.62 -17.48 22.37
N PHE A 434 25.71 -16.41 23.17
CA PHE A 434 25.19 -15.07 22.82
C PHE A 434 25.63 -14.60 21.42
N ARG A 435 26.89 -14.86 21.05
CA ARG A 435 27.43 -14.51 19.71
C ARG A 435 26.79 -15.32 18.58
N GLY A 436 26.48 -16.59 18.81
CA GLY A 436 25.79 -17.43 17.82
C GLY A 436 24.35 -16.97 17.61
N THR A 437 23.64 -16.64 18.69
CA THR A 437 22.27 -16.10 18.64
C THR A 437 22.22 -14.77 17.90
N LEU A 438 23.12 -13.84 18.23
CA LEU A 438 23.21 -12.54 17.56
C LEU A 438 23.54 -12.68 16.06
N ALA A 439 24.43 -13.61 15.70
CA ALA A 439 24.76 -13.86 14.30
C ALA A 439 23.53 -14.37 13.52
N ILE A 440 22.76 -15.31 14.06
CA ILE A 440 21.55 -15.83 13.42
C ILE A 440 20.50 -14.73 13.25
N GLU A 441 20.31 -13.90 14.27
CA GLU A 441 19.40 -12.75 14.20
C GLU A 441 19.83 -11.78 13.09
N GLU A 442 21.12 -11.46 13.00
CA GLU A 442 21.66 -10.58 11.94
C GLU A 442 21.45 -11.18 10.55
N PHE A 443 21.68 -12.49 10.37
CA PHE A 443 21.45 -13.17 9.08
C PHE A 443 19.97 -13.18 8.69
N GLY A 444 19.05 -13.38 9.65
CA GLY A 444 17.61 -13.28 9.42
C GLY A 444 17.19 -11.88 8.97
N ASN A 445 17.71 -10.85 9.65
CA ASN A 445 17.43 -9.46 9.35
C ASN A 445 17.96 -9.01 7.96
N ARG A 446 19.03 -9.62 7.42
CA ARG A 446 19.58 -9.23 6.11
C ARG A 446 18.57 -9.38 4.96
N ARG A 447 17.67 -10.37 4.99
CA ARG A 447 16.61 -10.52 3.96
C ARG A 447 15.62 -9.36 4.03
N ILE A 448 15.26 -8.92 5.23
CA ILE A 448 14.37 -7.79 5.48
C ILE A 448 15.06 -6.47 5.07
N MET A 449 16.37 -6.33 5.31
CA MET A 449 17.13 -5.13 4.94
C MET A 449 17.13 -4.85 3.43
N LEU A 450 17.07 -5.87 2.57
CA LEU A 450 16.95 -5.65 1.12
C LEU A 450 15.64 -4.94 0.76
N LYS A 451 14.55 -5.29 1.44
CA LYS A 451 13.24 -4.64 1.29
C LYS A 451 13.23 -3.24 1.90
N MET A 452 13.93 -3.05 3.02
CA MET A 452 14.11 -1.70 3.56
C MET A 452 14.81 -0.78 2.57
N LYS A 453 15.79 -1.27 1.79
CA LYS A 453 16.44 -0.45 0.76
C LYS A 453 15.50 -0.02 -0.37
N THR A 454 14.50 -0.81 -0.74
CA THR A 454 13.52 -0.38 -1.76
C THR A 454 12.63 0.72 -1.22
N VAL A 455 12.23 0.63 0.05
CA VAL A 455 11.51 1.67 0.79
C VAL A 455 12.34 2.95 0.94
N GLU A 456 13.60 2.84 1.36
CA GLU A 456 14.53 3.98 1.46
C GLU A 456 14.69 4.70 0.12
N ARG A 457 14.73 3.95 -1.00
CA ARG A 457 14.78 4.52 -2.34
C ARG A 457 13.51 5.31 -2.68
N ALA A 458 12.33 4.77 -2.34
CA ALA A 458 11.05 5.46 -2.53
C ALA A 458 10.98 6.75 -1.69
N LEU A 459 11.31 6.68 -0.40
CA LEU A 459 11.36 7.84 0.48
C LEU A 459 12.36 8.89 -0.02
N THR A 460 13.52 8.48 -0.51
CA THR A 460 14.51 9.42 -1.07
C THR A 460 13.95 10.20 -2.26
N GLN A 461 13.17 9.56 -3.14
CA GLN A 461 12.52 10.25 -4.25
C GLN A 461 11.42 11.21 -3.75
N LEU A 462 10.61 10.76 -2.80
CA LEU A 462 9.57 11.56 -2.16
C LEU A 462 10.15 12.84 -1.53
N PHE A 463 11.24 12.72 -0.77
CA PHE A 463 11.90 13.88 -0.16
C PHE A 463 12.54 14.82 -1.18
N LYS A 464 13.08 14.32 -2.30
CA LYS A 464 13.59 15.19 -3.39
C LYS A 464 12.48 16.08 -3.98
N GLN A 465 11.30 15.50 -4.17
CA GLN A 465 10.13 16.24 -4.67
C GLN A 465 9.63 17.23 -3.62
N ALA A 466 9.62 16.84 -2.35
CA ALA A 466 9.27 17.74 -1.25
C ALA A 466 10.23 18.93 -1.13
N VAL A 467 11.55 18.74 -1.26
CA VAL A 467 12.53 19.83 -1.27
C VAL A 467 12.25 20.79 -2.43
N THR A 468 11.99 20.25 -3.62
CA THR A 468 11.72 21.08 -4.81
C THR A 468 10.43 21.88 -4.65
N LEU A 469 9.36 21.28 -4.11
CA LEU A 469 8.13 21.99 -3.79
C LEU A 469 8.34 23.04 -2.69
N ALA A 470 9.09 22.71 -1.64
CA ALA A 470 9.38 23.61 -0.53
C ALA A 470 10.12 24.88 -1.00
N GLN A 471 11.06 24.76 -1.94
CA GLN A 471 11.74 25.91 -2.55
C GLN A 471 10.78 26.88 -3.25
N THR A 472 9.70 26.36 -3.84
CA THR A 472 8.70 27.20 -4.54
C THR A 472 7.61 27.75 -3.65
N VAL A 473 7.26 27.04 -2.56
CA VAL A 473 6.22 27.44 -1.63
C VAL A 473 6.77 28.41 -0.58
N TYR A 474 7.93 28.10 0.00
CA TYR A 474 8.55 28.92 1.03
C TYR A 474 9.41 30.01 0.38
N THR A 475 8.76 31.03 -0.18
CA THR A 475 9.42 32.23 -0.73
C THR A 475 9.45 33.39 0.26
N THR A 476 8.50 33.43 1.20
CA THR A 476 8.40 34.45 2.24
C THR A 476 9.21 34.07 3.48
N HIS A 477 9.57 35.08 4.29
CA HIS A 477 10.20 34.86 5.58
C HIS A 477 9.30 34.02 6.50
N LYS A 478 9.80 32.87 6.97
CA LYS A 478 9.05 31.96 7.83
C LYS A 478 9.95 31.40 8.93
N ILE A 479 9.39 31.31 10.14
CA ILE A 479 10.07 30.76 11.31
C ILE A 479 9.54 29.34 11.54
N PHE A 480 10.40 28.35 11.32
CA PHE A 480 10.12 26.96 11.64
C PHE A 480 10.48 26.70 13.11
N ARG A 481 9.50 26.20 13.88
CA ARG A 481 9.72 25.78 15.27
C ARG A 481 9.80 24.27 15.31
N LEU A 482 10.98 23.76 15.61
CA LEU A 482 11.27 22.33 15.67
C LEU A 482 11.41 21.88 17.11
N ILE A 483 10.79 20.75 17.43
CA ILE A 483 11.01 20.04 18.68
C ILE A 483 11.99 18.91 18.37
N GLN A 484 13.22 19.04 18.88
CA GLN A 484 14.17 17.93 18.81
C GLN A 484 13.75 16.79 19.74
N PRO A 485 14.17 15.54 19.48
CA PRO A 485 13.96 14.40 20.39
C PRO A 485 14.46 14.64 21.82
N ASN A 486 15.37 15.60 22.00
CA ASN A 486 15.96 16.00 23.28
C ASN A 486 15.08 16.99 24.08
N GLY A 487 13.92 17.39 23.56
CA GLY A 487 13.00 18.35 24.20
C GLY A 487 13.46 19.80 24.17
N LEU A 488 14.50 20.12 23.39
CA LEU A 488 14.96 21.49 23.15
C LEU A 488 14.22 22.07 21.95
N GLU A 489 13.61 23.24 22.14
CA GLU A 489 13.01 24.04 21.08
C GLU A 489 14.13 24.72 20.28
N MET A 490 14.19 24.46 18.98
CA MET A 490 14.98 25.26 18.05
C MET A 490 14.05 26.02 17.12
N SER A 491 14.25 27.32 17.02
CA SER A 491 13.69 28.14 15.96
C SER A 491 14.71 28.28 14.84
N GLN A 492 14.31 27.93 13.61
CA GLN A 492 15.12 28.20 12.43
C GLN A 492 14.35 29.10 11.48
N GLU A 493 15.02 30.14 10.99
CA GLU A 493 14.43 31.13 10.11
C GLU A 493 14.86 30.83 8.66
N ALA A 494 13.89 30.81 7.75
CA ALA A 494 14.11 30.72 6.32
C ALA A 494 13.75 32.05 5.65
N ASN A 495 14.50 32.42 4.60
CA ASN A 495 14.34 33.65 3.81
C ASN A 495 14.37 34.94 4.65
N ILE A 496 15.43 35.11 5.44
CA ILE A 496 15.64 36.33 6.22
C ILE A 496 15.77 37.52 5.24
N PRO A 497 14.91 38.54 5.34
CA PRO A 497 15.08 39.75 4.54
C PRO A 497 16.37 40.44 4.99
N ILE A 498 17.36 40.51 4.10
CA ILE A 498 18.59 41.26 4.35
C ILE A 498 18.22 42.74 4.23
N TYR A 499 17.86 43.36 5.34
CA TYR A 499 17.94 44.81 5.43
C TYR A 499 19.40 45.15 5.73
N ASP A 500 19.99 46.01 4.88
CA ASP A 500 21.27 46.65 5.16
C ASP A 500 21.08 47.48 6.44
N ASP A 501 21.52 46.95 7.57
CA ASP A 501 21.65 47.71 8.82
C ASP A 501 22.80 48.72 8.62
N ALA A 502 22.44 49.94 8.21
CA ALA A 502 23.32 51.10 8.19
C ALA A 502 23.52 51.71 9.59
#